data_AF-A0A9D1V728-F1
#
_entry.id   AF-A0A9D1V728-F1
#
_cell.length_a   1.000
_cell.length_b   1.000
_cell.length_c   1.000
_cell.angle_alpha   90.00
_cell.angle_beta   90.00
_cell.angle_gamma   90.00
#
_symmetry.space_group_name_H-M   'P 1'
#
loop_
_entity.id
_entity.type
_entity.pdbx_description
1 polymer ?
#
loop_
_entity_poly.entity_id
_entity_poly.type
_entity_poly.pdbx_seq_one_letter_code
_entity_poly.pdbx_strand_id
1 'polypeptide(L)'
;MSKEKKKNSRTYIGGQAVLEGVMMRGKKAYATAVRDPEGNIQVESRRLHPSKGMRIAAKIPLVRGVVSFVSSLVTGSKILMRSAEVYGDEGEPSRFEKWCEKKLHVNIMSAVSFLATLLGILLAVGLFVVLPIIFADLLVDSGTWLVKYSIGYNLIQGCIRLIIFLLYILAITAMKDIRRVFMYHGAEHKTITCFEKGLELTPENARGCSRIHDRCGTTFLFLVMAVSIIVFSVINWVCDEYLDLFRFNDVANFFIQFAVKILFLPVVAGLSYEVLKLLAKSQSKVLLPLKAPGFALQKLTTREPDDEMLEVAIAAFKQVYAMDADESIPEQDFVVSKTVKKYTEELKALFADQGIDESDAEWLVSVKTNIPRSELAECEKLLVPSRVRELDAVAGERLKGKPLWYILGDTEFYGYKIKVDGRVLIPRPETELLAEQALKTAEQGNKVLDLCTGSGCIAVALAKEGRDKELSVTAADISADALEVARENAKLNGADIKFVQSDLLKGVKGKFDIIVCNPPYIRTADIQGLQREVRDYEPASALDGGEDGLDFYRRLAQEAPKHLVRGGTLLMECGQGQAQEIVKFFKKFDYTMVSRDYNDIERFVRAVL
;
A
#
# COMPACT_ATOMS: atom_id res chain seq x y z
N MET A 1 31.35 -3.05 -36.74
CA MET A 1 30.59 -1.89 -37.25
C MET A 1 29.51 -2.37 -38.22
N SER A 2 28.30 -2.65 -37.73
CA SER A 2 27.10 -2.71 -38.57
C SER A 2 26.18 -1.56 -38.14
N LYS A 3 26.01 -0.58 -39.03
CA LYS A 3 24.99 0.45 -38.88
C LYS A 3 23.64 -0.21 -39.15
N GLU A 4 23.01 -0.77 -38.13
CA GLU A 4 21.57 -1.03 -38.18
C GLU A 4 20.86 0.32 -38.36
N LYS A 5 20.07 0.42 -39.43
CA LYS A 5 19.20 1.57 -39.69
C LYS A 5 18.28 1.77 -38.49
N LYS A 6 18.54 2.80 -37.67
CA LYS A 6 17.64 3.27 -36.61
C LYS A 6 16.26 3.54 -37.20
N LYS A 7 15.35 2.58 -37.04
CA LYS A 7 13.92 2.75 -37.30
C LYS A 7 13.43 3.76 -36.26
N ASN A 8 12.87 4.89 -36.69
CA ASN A 8 12.25 5.89 -35.79
C ASN A 8 11.19 5.19 -34.91
N SER A 9 11.56 4.74 -33.71
CA SER A 9 10.67 4.07 -32.76
C SER A 9 9.87 5.11 -32.01
N ARG A 10 8.90 5.74 -32.71
CA ARG A 10 7.92 6.60 -32.05
C ARG A 10 7.11 5.77 -31.07
N THR A 11 7.20 6.10 -29.79
CA THR A 11 6.39 5.44 -28.76
C THR A 11 4.96 5.96 -28.81
N TYR A 12 4.01 5.10 -28.45
CA TYR A 12 2.62 5.50 -28.23
C TYR A 12 2.37 5.98 -26.81
N ILE A 13 3.35 5.80 -25.92
CA ILE A 13 3.28 6.25 -24.53
C ILE A 13 3.33 7.78 -24.52
N GLY A 14 2.38 8.39 -23.83
CA GLY A 14 2.36 9.82 -23.52
C GLY A 14 2.09 10.00 -22.03
N GLY A 15 2.34 11.19 -21.49
CA GLY A 15 2.13 11.44 -20.08
C GLY A 15 1.39 12.72 -19.76
N GLN A 16 1.28 12.95 -18.46
CA GLN A 16 0.78 14.17 -17.85
C GLN A 16 1.52 14.38 -16.53
N ALA A 17 2.04 15.59 -16.33
CA ALA A 17 2.60 15.97 -15.03
C ALA A 17 1.49 16.08 -13.97
N VAL A 18 1.81 15.63 -12.76
CA VAL A 18 0.96 15.70 -11.57
C VAL A 18 1.73 16.31 -10.41
N LEU A 19 1.11 16.42 -9.22
CA LEU A 19 1.81 16.93 -8.04
C LEU A 19 2.91 15.95 -7.65
N GLU A 20 4.14 16.44 -7.55
CA GLU A 20 5.33 15.63 -7.27
C GLU A 20 5.54 14.39 -8.15
N GLY A 21 5.00 14.40 -9.38
CA GLY A 21 5.04 13.18 -10.16
C GLY A 21 4.67 13.31 -11.64
N VAL A 22 4.70 12.16 -12.30
CA VAL A 22 4.29 12.00 -13.70
C VAL A 22 3.43 10.77 -13.86
N MET A 23 2.31 10.96 -14.54
CA MET A 23 1.51 9.86 -15.08
C MET A 23 1.94 9.57 -16.50
N MET A 24 2.18 8.29 -16.80
CA MET A 24 2.42 7.77 -18.14
C MET A 24 1.26 6.86 -18.53
N ARG A 25 0.84 6.93 -19.80
CA ARG A 25 -0.26 6.14 -20.35
C ARG A 25 0.16 5.44 -21.62
N GLY A 26 0.02 4.12 -21.62
CA GLY A 26 0.23 3.23 -22.75
C GLY A 26 -1.07 2.85 -23.47
N LYS A 27 -1.03 1.73 -24.20
CA LYS A 27 -2.16 1.11 -24.88
C LYS A 27 -3.03 0.31 -23.93
N LYS A 28 -2.42 -0.45 -23.01
CA LYS A 28 -3.10 -1.40 -22.13
C LYS A 28 -3.08 -0.98 -20.67
N ALA A 29 -2.17 -0.11 -20.26
CA ALA A 29 -2.06 0.35 -18.88
C ALA A 29 -1.73 1.84 -18.78
N TYR A 30 -1.88 2.40 -17.57
CA TYR A 30 -1.25 3.65 -17.17
C TYR A 30 -0.58 3.45 -15.80
N ALA A 31 0.46 4.23 -15.54
CA ALA A 31 1.13 4.26 -14.24
C ALA A 31 1.44 5.69 -13.87
N THR A 32 1.29 6.00 -12.59
CA THR A 32 1.60 7.29 -12.00
C THR A 32 2.72 7.06 -11.00
N ALA A 33 3.86 7.72 -11.19
CA ALA A 33 4.93 7.74 -10.21
C ALA A 33 4.96 9.10 -9.53
N VAL A 34 5.06 9.09 -8.20
CA VAL A 34 5.11 10.29 -7.35
C VAL A 34 6.25 10.13 -6.36
N ARG A 35 6.96 11.21 -6.06
CA ARG A 35 7.95 11.22 -4.97
C ARG A 35 7.25 11.59 -3.66
N ASP A 36 7.36 10.71 -2.67
CA ASP A 36 6.81 10.96 -1.34
C ASP A 36 7.71 11.91 -0.53
N PRO A 37 7.24 12.44 0.62
CA PRO A 37 8.05 13.30 1.48
C PRO A 37 9.31 12.64 2.06
N GLU A 38 9.38 11.31 2.08
CA GLU A 38 10.58 10.55 2.49
C GLU A 38 11.63 10.48 1.35
N GLY A 39 11.29 10.97 0.16
CA GLY A 39 12.13 10.93 -1.03
C GLY A 39 12.03 9.62 -1.82
N ASN A 40 11.14 8.69 -1.46
CA ASN A 40 10.95 7.44 -2.19
C ASN A 40 9.97 7.62 -3.35
N ILE A 41 10.13 6.81 -4.41
CA ILE A 41 9.22 6.79 -5.55
C ILE A 41 8.09 5.81 -5.26
N GLN A 42 6.86 6.32 -5.19
CA GLN A 42 5.63 5.55 -5.10
C GLN A 42 5.03 5.40 -6.50
N VAL A 43 4.54 4.20 -6.84
CA VAL A 43 3.97 3.92 -8.16
C VAL A 43 2.58 3.32 -8.00
N GLU A 44 1.58 3.98 -8.58
CA GLU A 44 0.25 3.42 -8.78
C GLU A 44 0.12 3.02 -10.26
N SER A 45 -0.37 1.82 -10.52
CA SER A 45 -0.56 1.33 -11.89
C SER A 45 -1.88 0.58 -12.06
N ARG A 46 -2.52 0.78 -13.21
CA ARG A 46 -3.86 0.25 -13.54
C ARG A 46 -3.96 -0.15 -15.00
N ARG A 47 -4.78 -1.15 -15.28
CA ARG A 47 -5.12 -1.61 -16.63
C ARG A 47 -6.22 -0.74 -17.23
N LEU A 48 -6.10 -0.49 -18.52
CA LEU A 48 -7.08 0.24 -19.32
C LEU A 48 -8.10 -0.77 -19.87
N HIS A 49 -9.33 -0.70 -19.34
CA HIS A 49 -10.47 -1.46 -19.85
C HIS A 49 -11.46 -0.51 -20.56
N PRO A 50 -11.20 -0.09 -21.82
CA PRO A 50 -12.11 0.80 -22.53
C PRO A 50 -13.44 0.09 -22.83
N SER A 51 -14.56 0.71 -22.45
CA SER A 51 -15.90 0.19 -22.72
C SER A 51 -16.18 0.03 -24.22
N LYS A 52 -17.09 -0.88 -24.59
CA LYS A 52 -17.46 -1.15 -25.99
C LYS A 52 -17.91 0.13 -26.72
N GLY A 53 -18.66 1.00 -26.04
CA GLY A 53 -19.08 2.31 -26.57
C GLY A 53 -17.92 3.28 -26.82
N MET A 54 -16.96 3.34 -25.90
CA MET A 54 -15.76 4.18 -26.03
C MET A 54 -14.93 3.78 -27.27
N ARG A 55 -14.83 2.46 -27.55
CA ARG A 55 -14.09 1.93 -28.71
C ARG A 55 -14.76 2.28 -30.04
N ILE A 56 -16.07 2.40 -30.09
CA ILE A 56 -16.82 2.81 -31.27
C ILE A 56 -16.66 4.33 -31.49
N ALA A 57 -16.85 5.12 -30.43
CA ALA A 57 -16.73 6.57 -30.49
C ALA A 57 -15.31 7.03 -30.88
N ALA A 58 -14.26 6.31 -30.47
CA ALA A 58 -12.87 6.59 -30.85
C ALA A 58 -12.58 6.46 -32.36
N LYS A 59 -13.46 5.81 -33.13
CA LYS A 59 -13.31 5.64 -34.58
C LYS A 59 -13.93 6.77 -35.40
N ILE A 60 -14.93 7.47 -34.85
CA ILE A 60 -15.68 8.51 -35.55
C ILE A 60 -14.87 9.82 -35.51
N PRO A 61 -14.56 10.46 -36.66
CA PRO A 61 -13.92 11.77 -36.71
C PRO A 61 -14.73 12.80 -35.91
N LEU A 62 -14.07 13.84 -35.36
CA LEU A 62 -14.67 14.84 -34.47
C LEU A 62 -15.09 14.28 -33.09
N VAL A 63 -15.93 13.25 -33.06
CA VAL A 63 -16.43 12.60 -31.83
C VAL A 63 -15.29 12.01 -31.01
N ARG A 64 -14.31 11.37 -31.67
CA ARG A 64 -13.13 10.81 -30.98
C ARG A 64 -12.32 11.88 -30.23
N GLY A 65 -12.28 13.11 -30.73
CA GLY A 65 -11.57 14.22 -30.10
C GLY A 65 -12.25 14.63 -28.80
N VAL A 66 -13.59 14.75 -28.83
CA VAL A 66 -14.40 15.04 -27.64
C VAL A 66 -14.25 13.95 -26.58
N VAL A 67 -14.37 12.67 -26.98
CA VAL A 67 -14.22 11.55 -26.05
C VAL A 67 -12.82 11.47 -25.47
N SER A 68 -11.79 11.66 -26.29
CA SER A 68 -10.40 11.69 -25.82
C SER A 68 -10.16 12.84 -24.83
N PHE A 69 -10.72 14.02 -25.10
CA PHE A 69 -10.59 15.18 -24.24
C PHE A 69 -11.27 14.95 -22.88
N VAL A 70 -12.54 14.56 -22.88
CA VAL A 70 -13.30 14.30 -21.64
C VAL A 70 -12.67 13.17 -20.83
N SER A 71 -12.27 12.07 -21.50
CA SER A 71 -11.57 10.97 -20.82
C SER A 71 -10.25 11.44 -20.19
N SER A 72 -9.46 12.23 -20.90
CA SER A 72 -8.20 12.77 -20.36
C SER A 72 -8.43 13.72 -19.19
N LEU A 73 -9.50 14.53 -19.23
CA LEU A 73 -9.85 15.47 -18.16
C LEU A 73 -10.25 14.71 -16.89
N VAL A 74 -11.16 13.73 -17.01
CA VAL A 74 -11.64 12.93 -15.87
C VAL A 74 -10.51 12.11 -15.27
N THR A 75 -9.76 11.39 -16.11
CA THR A 75 -8.60 10.60 -15.65
C THR A 75 -7.53 11.51 -15.06
N GLY A 76 -7.19 12.62 -15.72
CA GLY A 76 -6.20 13.57 -15.23
C GLY A 76 -6.58 14.16 -13.87
N SER A 77 -7.85 14.55 -13.67
CA SER A 77 -8.35 15.05 -12.38
C SER A 77 -8.26 14.00 -11.29
N LYS A 78 -8.67 12.76 -11.57
CA LYS A 78 -8.59 11.66 -10.60
C LYS A 78 -7.14 11.40 -10.18
N ILE A 79 -6.21 11.39 -11.13
CA ILE A 79 -4.81 11.10 -10.85
C ILE A 79 -4.12 12.25 -10.12
N LEU A 80 -4.50 13.50 -10.41
CA LEU A 80 -4.05 14.65 -9.63
C LEU A 80 -4.46 14.53 -8.15
N MET A 81 -5.71 14.14 -7.88
CA MET A 81 -6.16 13.89 -6.50
C MET A 81 -5.39 12.76 -5.84
N ARG A 82 -5.18 11.64 -6.55
CA ARG A 82 -4.37 10.52 -6.04
C ARG A 82 -2.91 10.90 -5.77
N SER A 83 -2.30 11.72 -6.61
CA SER A 83 -0.94 12.23 -6.35
C SER A 83 -0.88 13.14 -5.13
N ALA A 84 -1.97 13.90 -4.88
CA ALA A 84 -2.09 14.73 -3.70
C ALA A 84 -2.22 13.90 -2.41
N GLU A 85 -2.80 12.69 -2.45
CA GLU A 85 -2.87 11.80 -1.28
C GLU A 85 -1.50 11.22 -0.88
N VAL A 86 -0.56 11.11 -1.82
CA VAL A 86 0.81 10.63 -1.54
C VAL A 86 1.68 11.75 -0.98
N TYR A 87 1.53 12.96 -1.51
CA TYR A 87 2.29 14.14 -1.10
C TYR A 87 1.66 14.88 0.10
N GLY A 88 0.35 14.74 0.25
CA GLY A 88 -0.44 15.46 1.24
C GLY A 88 -0.08 14.99 2.63
N ASP A 89 0.61 15.87 3.36
CA ASP A 89 0.40 15.99 4.80
C ASP A 89 -1.10 16.26 5.02
N GLU A 90 -1.90 15.19 5.13
CA GLU A 90 -3.04 15.23 6.04
C GLU A 90 -2.46 15.34 7.46
N GLY A 91 -1.86 16.50 7.75
CA GLY A 91 -1.51 16.90 9.09
C GLY A 91 -2.77 16.81 9.94
N GLU A 92 -2.59 16.38 11.19
CA GLU A 92 -3.69 16.22 12.14
C GLU A 92 -4.69 17.40 12.04
N PRO A 93 -6.01 17.14 11.95
CA PRO A 93 -6.98 18.21 11.92
C PRO A 93 -6.77 19.09 13.16
N SER A 94 -6.67 20.39 12.93
CA SER A 94 -6.37 21.36 13.97
C SER A 94 -7.41 21.27 15.10
N ARG A 95 -7.08 21.67 16.33
CA ARG A 95 -8.02 21.64 17.47
C ARG A 95 -9.34 22.37 17.18
N PHE A 96 -9.31 23.35 16.27
CA PHE A 96 -10.48 24.07 15.79
C PHE A 96 -11.35 23.22 14.84
N GLU A 97 -10.72 22.47 13.94
CA GLU A 97 -11.43 21.53 13.04
C GLU A 97 -12.11 20.42 13.83
N LYS A 98 -11.41 19.83 14.80
CA LYS A 98 -11.96 18.81 15.72
C LYS A 98 -13.14 19.35 16.55
N TRP A 99 -13.09 20.61 16.97
CA TRP A 99 -14.20 21.25 17.73
C TRP A 99 -15.44 21.47 16.85
N CYS A 100 -15.25 21.94 15.62
CA CYS A 100 -16.33 22.22 14.69
C CYS A 100 -17.00 20.94 14.18
N GLU A 101 -16.25 19.89 13.84
CA GLU A 101 -16.85 18.59 13.44
C GLU A 101 -17.73 18.02 14.56
N LYS A 102 -17.28 18.13 15.81
CA LYS A 102 -18.00 17.62 16.98
C LYS A 102 -19.26 18.42 17.32
N LYS A 103 -19.33 19.72 16.98
CA LYS A 103 -20.43 20.63 17.36
C LYS A 103 -21.39 20.97 16.22
N LEU A 104 -20.92 20.99 14.98
CA LEU A 104 -21.68 21.40 13.81
C LEU A 104 -22.04 20.24 12.87
N HIS A 105 -21.46 19.04 13.05
CA HIS A 105 -21.64 17.90 12.15
C HIS A 105 -21.38 18.21 10.66
N VAL A 106 -20.57 19.23 10.37
CA VAL A 106 -20.16 19.61 9.02
C VAL A 106 -18.67 19.33 8.88
N ASN A 107 -18.29 18.53 7.88
CA ASN A 107 -16.89 18.31 7.52
C ASN A 107 -16.33 19.63 6.94
N ILE A 108 -15.50 20.33 7.71
CA ILE A 108 -14.95 21.64 7.32
C ILE A 108 -14.15 21.56 6.03
N MET A 109 -13.40 20.48 5.84
CA MET A 109 -12.58 20.28 4.65
C MET A 109 -13.44 20.22 3.38
N SER A 110 -14.63 19.61 3.46
CA SER A 110 -15.60 19.60 2.36
C SER A 110 -16.17 20.99 2.05
N ALA A 111 -16.46 21.79 3.08
CA ALA A 111 -16.98 23.15 2.92
C ALA A 111 -15.91 24.10 2.34
N VAL A 112 -14.67 24.00 2.81
CA VAL A 112 -13.53 24.76 2.29
C VAL A 112 -13.26 24.38 0.82
N SER A 113 -13.26 23.09 0.50
CA SER A 113 -13.08 22.61 -0.88
C SER A 113 -14.19 23.10 -1.81
N PHE A 114 -15.43 23.11 -1.34
CA PHE A 114 -16.57 23.65 -2.08
C PHE A 114 -16.41 25.15 -2.37
N LEU A 115 -16.06 25.95 -1.36
CA LEU A 115 -15.82 27.39 -1.52
C LEU A 115 -14.63 27.69 -2.45
N ALA A 116 -13.53 26.94 -2.33
CA ALA A 116 -12.37 27.07 -3.21
C ALA A 116 -12.74 26.76 -4.66
N THR A 117 -13.54 25.70 -4.89
CA THR A 117 -14.04 25.33 -6.22
C THR A 117 -14.94 26.42 -6.80
N LEU A 118 -15.86 26.96 -6.00
CA LEU A 118 -16.76 28.05 -6.42
C LEU A 118 -15.96 29.31 -6.80
N LEU A 119 -15.00 29.71 -5.96
CA LEU A 119 -14.13 30.85 -6.25
C LEU A 119 -13.30 30.62 -7.52
N GLY A 120 -12.79 29.41 -7.72
CA GLY A 120 -12.06 29.02 -8.93
C GLY A 120 -12.91 29.15 -10.20
N ILE A 121 -14.17 28.71 -10.16
CA ILE A 121 -15.12 28.85 -11.28
C ILE A 121 -15.41 30.34 -11.54
N LEU A 122 -15.69 31.13 -10.50
CA LEU A 122 -15.96 32.56 -10.63
C LEU A 122 -14.75 33.31 -11.22
N LEU A 123 -13.54 33.00 -10.76
CA LEU A 123 -12.31 33.56 -11.31
C LEU A 123 -12.12 33.17 -12.78
N ALA A 124 -12.37 31.90 -13.14
CA ALA A 124 -12.25 31.44 -14.51
C ALA A 124 -13.25 32.12 -15.47
N VAL A 125 -14.52 32.25 -15.05
CA VAL A 125 -15.54 32.99 -15.81
C VAL A 125 -15.17 34.47 -15.92
N GLY A 126 -14.71 35.07 -14.81
CA GLY A 126 -14.23 36.45 -14.77
C GLY A 126 -13.10 36.70 -15.76
N LEU A 127 -12.03 35.91 -15.71
CA LEU A 127 -10.83 36.10 -16.53
C LEU A 127 -11.01 35.72 -18.00
N PHE A 128 -11.71 34.63 -18.31
CA PHE A 128 -11.73 34.07 -19.67
C PHE A 128 -13.02 34.35 -20.45
N VAL A 129 -14.08 34.79 -19.79
CA VAL A 129 -15.36 35.13 -20.43
C VAL A 129 -15.64 36.62 -20.32
N VAL A 130 -15.66 37.17 -19.11
CA VAL A 130 -16.08 38.56 -18.85
C VAL A 130 -15.00 39.57 -19.23
N LEU A 131 -13.76 39.36 -18.76
CA LEU A 131 -12.65 40.30 -18.98
C LEU A 131 -12.34 40.57 -20.47
N PRO A 132 -12.31 39.58 -21.38
CA PRO A 132 -12.10 39.83 -22.80
C PRO A 132 -13.23 40.65 -23.45
N ILE A 133 -14.48 40.51 -22.97
CA ILE A 133 -15.62 41.30 -23.47
C ILE A 133 -15.43 42.76 -23.08
N ILE A 134 -15.16 43.04 -21.80
CA ILE A 134 -14.95 44.40 -21.29
C ILE A 134 -13.84 45.11 -22.06
N PHE A 135 -12.70 44.45 -22.26
CA PHE A 135 -11.58 45.04 -23.02
C PHE A 135 -11.89 45.21 -24.51
N ALA A 136 -12.64 44.29 -25.12
CA ALA A 136 -13.06 44.42 -26.52
C ALA A 136 -14.01 45.60 -26.70
N ASP A 137 -15.00 45.76 -25.82
CA ASP A 137 -15.96 46.88 -25.84
C ASP A 137 -15.23 48.22 -25.66
N LEU A 138 -14.29 48.30 -24.69
CA LEU A 138 -13.49 49.51 -24.46
C LEU A 138 -12.69 49.96 -25.70
N LEU A 139 -12.15 49.01 -26.47
CA LEU A 139 -11.37 49.29 -27.69
C LEU A 139 -12.24 49.68 -28.89
N VAL A 140 -13.52 49.27 -28.89
CA VAL A 140 -14.45 49.52 -29.98
C VAL A 140 -15.16 50.86 -29.78
N ASP A 141 -15.55 51.17 -28.54
CA ASP A 141 -16.15 52.45 -28.14
C ASP A 141 -15.20 53.65 -28.29
N SER A 142 -13.89 53.41 -28.40
CA SER A 142 -12.85 54.44 -28.58
C SER A 142 -12.67 54.93 -30.03
N GLY A 143 -13.68 54.74 -30.90
CA GLY A 143 -13.78 55.42 -32.20
C GLY A 143 -13.33 54.61 -33.42
N THR A 144 -13.41 53.28 -33.36
CA THR A 144 -13.12 52.43 -34.53
C THR A 144 -14.37 52.16 -35.38
N TRP A 145 -14.18 51.92 -36.69
CA TRP A 145 -15.21 51.61 -37.70
C TRP A 145 -15.85 50.21 -37.54
N LEU A 146 -15.64 49.54 -36.42
CA LEU A 146 -16.03 48.15 -36.19
C LEU A 146 -17.38 48.07 -35.51
N VAL A 147 -18.36 47.48 -36.19
CA VAL A 147 -19.70 47.23 -35.62
C VAL A 147 -19.61 46.08 -34.60
N LYS A 148 -20.31 46.22 -33.47
CA LYS A 148 -20.49 45.15 -32.46
C LYS A 148 -21.00 43.87 -33.15
N TYR A 149 -20.45 42.71 -32.80
CA TYR A 149 -20.71 41.40 -33.43
C TYR A 149 -20.14 41.17 -34.85
N SER A 150 -19.48 42.16 -35.46
CA SER A 150 -18.74 41.92 -36.71
C SER A 150 -17.63 40.87 -36.55
N ILE A 151 -17.20 40.27 -37.65
CA ILE A 151 -16.05 39.35 -37.68
C ILE A 151 -14.81 40.00 -37.04
N GLY A 152 -14.59 41.30 -37.29
CA GLY A 152 -13.48 42.06 -36.69
C GLY A 152 -13.57 42.15 -35.15
N TYR A 153 -14.76 42.40 -34.61
CA TYR A 153 -15.00 42.39 -33.16
C TYR A 153 -14.67 41.02 -32.54
N ASN A 154 -15.18 39.94 -33.13
CA ASN A 154 -14.96 38.58 -32.64
C ASN A 154 -13.48 38.17 -32.69
N LEU A 155 -12.74 38.61 -33.71
CA LEU A 155 -11.30 38.39 -33.81
C LEU A 155 -10.52 39.16 -32.74
N ILE A 156 -10.85 40.43 -32.49
CA ILE A 156 -10.21 41.26 -31.45
C ILE A 156 -10.46 40.65 -30.06
N GLN A 157 -11.71 40.30 -29.75
CA GLN A 157 -12.06 39.62 -28.50
C GLN A 157 -11.26 38.30 -28.34
N GLY A 158 -11.13 37.53 -29.43
CA GLY A 158 -10.32 36.32 -29.48
C GLY A 158 -8.84 36.57 -29.18
N CYS A 159 -8.24 37.59 -29.78
CA CYS A 159 -6.86 38.01 -29.55
C CYS A 159 -6.62 38.45 -28.10
N ILE A 160 -7.52 39.26 -27.53
CA ILE A 160 -7.44 39.69 -26.12
C ILE A 160 -7.52 38.48 -25.20
N ARG A 161 -8.43 37.53 -25.47
CA ARG A 161 -8.53 36.28 -24.71
C ARG A 161 -7.24 35.48 -24.76
N LEU A 162 -6.56 35.43 -25.91
CA LEU A 162 -5.26 34.78 -26.05
C LEU A 162 -4.17 35.48 -25.24
N ILE A 163 -4.14 36.82 -25.23
CA ILE A 163 -3.19 37.60 -24.42
C ILE A 163 -3.42 37.36 -22.93
N ILE A 164 -4.67 37.45 -22.46
CA ILE A 164 -5.03 37.18 -21.06
C ILE A 164 -4.60 35.77 -20.65
N PHE A 165 -4.81 34.77 -21.52
CA PHE A 165 -4.36 33.41 -21.27
C PHE A 165 -2.85 33.30 -21.13
N LEU A 166 -2.07 33.94 -22.01
CA LEU A 166 -0.61 33.93 -21.93
C LEU A 166 -0.10 34.63 -20.65
N LEU A 167 -0.69 35.77 -20.28
CA LEU A 167 -0.39 36.47 -19.04
C LEU A 167 -0.73 35.64 -17.80
N TYR A 168 -1.87 34.94 -17.84
CA TYR A 168 -2.27 34.03 -16.77
C TYR A 168 -1.26 32.90 -16.58
N ILE A 169 -0.85 32.22 -17.66
CA ILE A 169 0.18 31.18 -17.59
C ILE A 169 1.50 31.75 -17.03
N LEU A 170 1.92 32.93 -17.49
CA LEU A 170 3.11 33.61 -16.97
C LEU A 170 3.01 33.89 -15.46
N ALA A 171 1.86 34.36 -14.99
CA ALA A 171 1.62 34.66 -13.58
C ALA A 171 1.69 33.40 -12.71
N ILE A 172 1.01 32.32 -13.08
CA ILE A 172 1.01 31.08 -12.27
C ILE A 172 2.39 30.39 -12.28
N THR A 173 3.23 30.62 -13.31
CA THR A 173 4.61 30.10 -13.35
C THR A 173 5.50 30.65 -12.22
N ALA A 174 5.10 31.78 -11.62
CA ALA A 174 5.78 32.35 -10.46
C ALA A 174 5.55 31.53 -9.17
N MET A 175 4.46 30.78 -9.10
CA MET A 175 4.12 29.92 -7.95
C MET A 175 5.05 28.70 -7.91
N LYS A 176 5.58 28.38 -6.72
CA LYS A 176 6.56 27.28 -6.55
C LYS A 176 5.99 25.93 -6.99
N ASP A 177 4.77 25.61 -6.58
CA ASP A 177 4.15 24.32 -6.85
C ASP A 177 3.89 24.13 -8.36
N ILE A 178 3.38 25.15 -9.04
CA ILE A 178 3.16 25.12 -10.49
C ILE A 178 4.48 25.01 -11.25
N ARG A 179 5.54 25.69 -10.77
CA ARG A 179 6.87 25.56 -11.36
C ARG A 179 7.39 24.13 -11.26
N ARG A 180 7.18 23.45 -10.13
CA ARG A 180 7.54 22.04 -9.94
C ARG A 180 6.76 21.14 -10.90
N VAL A 181 5.45 21.33 -11.04
CA VAL A 181 4.64 20.60 -12.04
C VAL A 181 5.18 20.81 -13.47
N PHE A 182 5.59 22.03 -13.84
CA PHE A 182 6.23 22.29 -15.15
C PHE A 182 7.62 21.65 -15.30
N MET A 183 8.35 21.42 -14.21
CA MET A 183 9.60 20.65 -14.24
C MET A 183 9.30 19.16 -14.49
N TYR A 184 8.33 18.56 -13.78
CA TYR A 184 7.88 17.19 -14.05
C TYR A 184 7.35 17.01 -15.48
N HIS A 185 6.67 18.02 -16.04
CA HIS A 185 6.28 18.02 -17.45
C HIS A 185 7.49 18.03 -18.39
N GLY A 186 8.55 18.76 -18.03
CA GLY A 186 9.84 18.67 -18.71
C GLY A 186 10.48 17.28 -18.62
N ALA A 187 10.40 16.63 -17.45
CA ALA A 187 10.89 15.28 -17.21
C ALA A 187 10.15 14.23 -18.06
N GLU A 188 8.82 14.37 -18.18
CA GLU A 188 7.99 13.54 -19.07
C GLU A 188 8.50 13.60 -20.51
N HIS A 189 8.61 14.80 -21.08
CA HIS A 189 9.05 15.01 -22.46
C HIS A 189 10.47 14.48 -22.71
N LYS A 190 11.38 14.71 -21.75
CA LYS A 190 12.76 14.23 -21.83
C LYS A 190 12.83 12.70 -21.81
N THR A 191 12.05 12.05 -20.95
CA THR A 191 11.98 10.59 -20.83
C THR A 191 11.46 9.95 -22.11
N ILE A 192 10.35 10.47 -22.65
CA ILE A 192 9.78 9.99 -23.91
C ILE A 192 10.79 10.18 -25.05
N THR A 193 11.41 11.35 -25.15
CA THR A 193 12.40 11.65 -26.20
C THR A 193 13.64 10.77 -26.09
N CYS A 194 14.10 10.48 -24.87
CA CYS A 194 15.22 9.58 -24.60
C CYS A 194 14.95 8.18 -25.16
N PHE A 195 13.76 7.65 -24.87
CA PHE A 195 13.30 6.37 -25.42
C PHE A 195 13.18 6.39 -26.95
N GLU A 196 12.59 7.44 -27.54
CA GLU A 196 12.43 7.55 -29.00
C GLU A 196 13.77 7.63 -29.75
N LYS A 197 14.83 8.15 -29.10
CA LYS A 197 16.19 8.18 -29.65
C LYS A 197 16.91 6.83 -29.55
N GLY A 198 16.31 5.85 -28.86
CA GLY A 198 16.90 4.55 -28.56
C GLY A 198 18.07 4.65 -27.58
N LEU A 199 18.04 5.62 -26.67
CA LEU A 199 18.99 5.71 -25.57
C LEU A 199 18.46 4.92 -24.37
N GLU A 200 19.36 4.47 -23.51
CA GLU A 200 18.97 3.82 -22.27
C GLU A 200 18.28 4.82 -21.34
N LEU A 201 17.18 4.40 -20.71
CA LEU A 201 16.39 5.22 -19.80
C LEU A 201 17.09 5.39 -18.45
N THR A 202 18.06 6.30 -18.42
CA THR A 202 18.74 6.80 -17.22
C THR A 202 18.57 8.32 -17.11
N PRO A 203 18.63 8.91 -15.90
CA PRO A 203 18.54 10.36 -15.72
C PRO A 203 19.57 11.14 -16.55
N GLU A 204 20.80 10.64 -16.67
CA GLU A 204 21.89 11.31 -17.41
C GLU A 204 21.56 11.42 -18.90
N ASN A 205 21.07 10.33 -19.51
CA ASN A 205 20.68 10.32 -20.92
C ASN A 205 19.42 11.16 -21.18
N ALA A 206 18.45 11.09 -20.26
CA ALA A 206 17.23 11.86 -20.37
C ALA A 206 17.50 13.37 -20.21
N ARG A 207 18.44 13.78 -19.36
CA ARG A 207 18.82 15.19 -19.15
C ARG A 207 19.24 15.89 -20.45
N GLY A 208 19.95 15.18 -21.34
CA GLY A 208 20.37 15.68 -22.65
C GLY A 208 19.26 15.76 -23.72
N CYS A 209 18.04 15.34 -23.39
CA CYS A 209 16.91 15.34 -24.34
C CYS A 209 16.12 16.65 -24.33
N SER A 210 15.34 16.85 -25.40
CA SER A 210 14.52 18.06 -25.59
C SER A 210 13.31 18.04 -24.66
N ARG A 211 12.94 19.22 -24.14
CA ARG A 211 11.66 19.47 -23.46
C ARG A 211 10.51 19.83 -24.42
N ILE A 212 10.80 19.91 -25.72
CA ILE A 212 9.80 20.21 -26.76
C ILE A 212 9.46 18.90 -27.47
N HIS A 213 8.17 18.60 -27.54
CA HIS A 213 7.68 17.36 -28.12
C HIS A 213 6.42 17.61 -28.98
N ASP A 214 6.28 16.88 -30.09
CA ASP A 214 5.20 17.06 -31.07
C ASP A 214 3.81 16.66 -30.52
N ARG A 215 3.75 15.93 -29.40
CA ARG A 215 2.52 15.32 -28.86
C ARG A 215 2.22 15.77 -27.43
N CYS A 216 2.13 17.08 -27.21
CA CYS A 216 1.87 17.66 -25.89
C CYS A 216 0.46 18.26 -25.80
N GLY A 217 -0.21 18.06 -24.66
CA GLY A 217 -1.54 18.61 -24.37
C GLY A 217 -1.59 20.15 -24.32
N THR A 218 -0.49 20.84 -24.05
CA THR A 218 -0.47 22.32 -24.06
C THR A 218 -0.60 22.89 -25.47
N THR A 219 -0.07 22.18 -26.47
CA THR A 219 -0.30 22.50 -27.88
C THR A 219 -1.77 22.26 -28.26
N PHE A 220 -2.41 21.23 -27.69
CA PHE A 220 -3.85 21.02 -27.86
C PHE A 220 -4.68 22.18 -27.28
N LEU A 221 -4.37 22.65 -26.06
CA LEU A 221 -5.08 23.77 -25.44
C LEU A 221 -4.98 25.06 -26.28
N PHE A 222 -3.80 25.37 -26.81
CA PHE A 222 -3.62 26.48 -27.74
C PHE A 222 -4.46 26.31 -29.01
N LEU A 223 -4.48 25.11 -29.61
CA LEU A 223 -5.28 24.82 -30.80
C LEU A 223 -6.78 24.93 -30.52
N VAL A 224 -7.25 24.53 -29.34
CA VAL A 224 -8.63 24.75 -28.89
C VAL A 224 -8.96 26.23 -28.86
N MET A 225 -8.06 27.05 -28.31
CA MET A 225 -8.26 28.50 -28.30
C MET A 225 -8.29 29.10 -29.70
N ALA A 226 -7.30 28.79 -30.54
CA ALA A 226 -7.21 29.33 -31.90
C ALA A 226 -8.41 28.91 -32.78
N VAL A 227 -8.76 27.61 -32.76
CA VAL A 227 -9.94 27.10 -33.49
C VAL A 227 -11.22 27.71 -32.95
N SER A 228 -11.33 27.92 -31.63
CA SER A 228 -12.53 28.55 -31.05
C SER A 228 -12.74 29.97 -31.57
N ILE A 229 -11.67 30.75 -31.79
CA ILE A 229 -11.78 32.12 -32.32
C ILE A 229 -12.39 32.08 -33.72
N ILE A 230 -11.89 31.19 -34.59
CA ILE A 230 -12.39 31.04 -35.96
C ILE A 230 -13.83 30.52 -35.96
N VAL A 231 -14.09 29.44 -35.22
CA VAL A 231 -15.41 28.80 -35.16
C VAL A 231 -16.46 29.75 -34.59
N PHE A 232 -16.19 30.43 -33.48
CA PHE A 232 -17.15 31.37 -32.90
C PHE A 232 -17.28 32.66 -33.72
N SER A 233 -16.23 33.12 -34.42
CA SER A 233 -16.37 34.23 -35.35
C SER A 233 -17.33 33.92 -36.50
N VAL A 234 -17.34 32.68 -36.99
CA VAL A 234 -18.28 32.26 -38.05
C VAL A 234 -19.67 32.02 -37.48
N ILE A 235 -19.79 31.32 -36.35
CA ILE A 235 -21.08 31.02 -35.72
C ILE A 235 -21.80 32.30 -35.30
N ASN A 236 -21.11 33.22 -34.63
CA ASN A 236 -21.73 34.47 -34.21
C ASN A 236 -22.19 35.29 -35.41
N TRP A 237 -21.40 35.35 -36.49
CA TRP A 237 -21.82 36.01 -37.73
C TRP A 237 -23.07 35.36 -38.35
N VAL A 238 -23.13 34.02 -38.43
CA VAL A 238 -24.30 33.32 -38.95
C VAL A 238 -25.53 33.52 -38.06
N CYS A 239 -25.35 33.47 -36.74
CA CYS A 239 -26.43 33.67 -35.77
C CYS A 239 -27.00 35.10 -35.81
N ASP A 240 -26.14 36.09 -36.08
CA ASP A 240 -26.52 37.51 -36.18
C ASP A 240 -27.18 37.81 -37.53
N GLU A 241 -26.55 37.44 -38.65
CA GLU A 241 -26.99 37.81 -40.01
C GLU A 241 -28.18 36.97 -40.52
N TYR A 242 -28.24 35.68 -40.20
CA TYR A 242 -29.20 34.75 -40.82
C TYR A 242 -30.26 34.19 -39.88
N LEU A 243 -30.01 34.16 -38.57
CA LEU A 243 -30.90 33.54 -37.59
C LEU A 243 -31.56 34.54 -36.65
N ASP A 244 -31.20 35.82 -36.72
CA ASP A 244 -31.77 36.90 -35.89
C ASP A 244 -31.74 36.59 -34.37
N LEU A 245 -30.75 35.82 -33.92
CA LEU A 245 -30.71 35.28 -32.56
C LEU A 245 -30.34 36.31 -31.48
N PHE A 246 -29.75 37.46 -31.86
CA PHE A 246 -29.24 38.49 -30.94
C PHE A 246 -30.11 39.77 -30.89
N ARG A 247 -31.44 39.63 -30.95
CA ARG A 247 -32.39 40.76 -30.94
C ARG A 247 -32.92 41.17 -29.56
N PHE A 248 -32.46 40.52 -28.49
CA PHE A 248 -32.96 40.79 -27.13
C PHE A 248 -32.13 41.87 -26.42
N ASN A 249 -32.40 42.13 -25.15
CA ASN A 249 -31.57 43.03 -24.34
C ASN A 249 -30.14 42.47 -24.16
N ASP A 250 -29.18 43.33 -23.81
CA ASP A 250 -27.76 42.93 -23.69
C ASP A 250 -27.55 41.73 -22.76
N VAL A 251 -28.33 41.65 -21.68
CA VAL A 251 -28.27 40.55 -20.71
C VAL A 251 -28.73 39.23 -21.33
N ALA A 252 -29.87 39.20 -22.03
CA ALA A 252 -30.35 37.99 -22.70
C ALA A 252 -29.41 37.58 -23.84
N ASN A 253 -28.91 38.53 -24.62
CA ASN A 253 -27.93 38.27 -25.67
C ASN A 253 -26.64 37.64 -25.12
N PHE A 254 -26.18 38.09 -23.94
CA PHE A 254 -25.04 37.46 -23.25
C PHE A 254 -25.32 35.99 -22.92
N PHE A 255 -26.48 35.67 -22.33
CA PHE A 255 -26.84 34.29 -21.99
C PHE A 255 -27.01 33.41 -23.23
N ILE A 256 -27.58 33.94 -24.31
CA ILE A 256 -27.72 33.24 -25.59
C ILE A 256 -26.33 32.93 -26.16
N GLN A 257 -25.42 33.91 -26.21
CA GLN A 257 -24.05 33.69 -26.66
C GLN A 257 -23.31 32.68 -25.80
N PHE A 258 -23.52 32.72 -24.48
CA PHE A 258 -22.95 31.76 -23.55
C PHE A 258 -23.47 30.34 -23.82
N ALA A 259 -24.78 30.18 -24.03
CA ALA A 259 -25.40 28.89 -24.36
C ALA A 259 -24.90 28.33 -25.71
N VAL A 260 -24.80 29.17 -26.74
CA VAL A 260 -24.23 28.81 -28.04
C VAL A 260 -22.78 28.36 -27.88
N LYS A 261 -21.98 29.05 -27.08
CA LYS A 261 -20.59 28.65 -26.80
C LYS A 261 -20.49 27.27 -26.14
N ILE A 262 -21.37 26.97 -25.18
CA ILE A 262 -21.43 25.64 -24.55
C ILE A 262 -21.84 24.57 -25.57
N LEU A 263 -22.87 24.85 -26.38
CA LEU A 263 -23.39 23.90 -27.37
C LEU A 263 -22.34 23.50 -28.42
N PHE A 264 -21.53 24.46 -28.86
CA PHE A 264 -20.51 24.23 -29.90
C PHE A 264 -19.11 23.88 -29.34
N LEU A 265 -18.94 23.81 -28.02
CA LEU A 265 -17.70 23.35 -27.39
C LEU A 265 -17.24 21.96 -27.90
N PRO A 266 -18.11 20.96 -28.09
CA PRO A 266 -17.72 19.67 -28.65
C PRO A 266 -17.18 19.77 -30.08
N VAL A 267 -17.75 20.67 -30.90
CA VAL A 267 -17.29 20.90 -32.28
C VAL A 267 -15.88 21.49 -32.27
N VAL A 268 -15.63 22.50 -31.43
CA VAL A 268 -14.30 23.08 -31.25
C VAL A 268 -13.30 22.02 -30.80
N ALA A 269 -13.61 21.27 -29.74
CA ALA A 269 -12.72 20.23 -29.21
C ALA A 269 -12.41 19.14 -30.25
N GLY A 270 -13.41 18.70 -31.00
CA GLY A 270 -13.24 17.71 -32.07
C GLY A 270 -12.37 18.24 -33.20
N LEU A 271 -12.62 19.46 -33.70
CA LEU A 271 -11.85 20.07 -34.78
C LEU A 271 -10.38 20.28 -34.36
N SER A 272 -10.15 20.82 -33.16
CA SER A 272 -8.80 21.02 -32.62
C SER A 272 -8.04 19.71 -32.48
N TYR A 273 -8.71 18.61 -32.15
CA TYR A 273 -8.08 17.30 -32.05
C TYR A 273 -7.66 16.76 -33.42
N GLU A 274 -8.49 16.95 -34.44
CA GLU A 274 -8.15 16.56 -35.82
C GLU A 274 -6.97 17.39 -36.35
N VAL A 275 -6.97 18.70 -36.11
CA VAL A 275 -5.84 19.59 -36.45
C VAL A 275 -4.57 19.14 -35.74
N LEU A 276 -4.63 18.86 -34.43
CA LEU A 276 -3.48 18.36 -33.68
C LEU A 276 -2.94 17.06 -34.28
N LYS A 277 -3.82 16.11 -34.61
CA LYS A 277 -3.42 14.81 -35.17
C LYS A 277 -2.78 14.96 -36.55
N LEU A 278 -3.29 15.88 -37.38
CA LEU A 278 -2.71 16.22 -38.68
C LEU A 278 -1.32 16.83 -38.51
N LEU A 279 -1.17 17.78 -37.59
CA LEU A 279 0.11 18.42 -37.27
C LEU A 279 1.12 17.41 -36.70
N ALA A 280 0.72 16.53 -35.79
CA ALA A 280 1.59 15.52 -35.20
C ALA A 280 2.09 14.47 -36.22
N LYS A 281 1.27 14.14 -37.22
CA LYS A 281 1.65 13.21 -38.29
C LYS A 281 2.55 13.84 -39.35
N SER A 282 2.41 15.14 -39.61
CA SER A 282 3.20 15.81 -40.64
C SER A 282 4.54 16.32 -40.11
N GLN A 283 5.60 16.08 -40.89
CA GLN A 283 6.95 16.62 -40.66
C GLN A 283 7.31 17.69 -41.70
N SER A 284 6.33 18.17 -42.47
CA SER A 284 6.56 19.18 -43.51
C SER A 284 6.95 20.53 -42.89
N LYS A 285 7.98 21.17 -43.46
CA LYS A 285 8.43 22.53 -43.08
C LYS A 285 7.35 23.59 -43.30
N VAL A 286 6.38 23.33 -44.19
CA VAL A 286 5.26 24.23 -44.48
C VAL A 286 4.29 24.35 -43.30
N LEU A 287 4.16 23.31 -42.48
CA LEU A 287 3.29 23.32 -41.30
C LEU A 287 3.99 23.80 -40.03
N LEU A 288 5.29 24.15 -40.12
CA LEU A 288 6.06 24.63 -38.98
C LEU A 288 5.53 25.95 -38.40
N PRO A 289 5.10 26.96 -39.19
CA PRO A 289 4.49 28.18 -38.65
C PRO A 289 3.24 27.91 -37.82
N LEU A 290 2.46 26.87 -38.18
CA LEU A 290 1.26 26.47 -37.45
C LEU A 290 1.58 25.73 -36.15
N LYS A 291 2.76 25.07 -36.05
CA LYS A 291 3.26 24.42 -34.83
C LYS A 291 4.02 25.36 -33.90
N ALA A 292 4.66 26.40 -34.44
CA ALA A 292 5.57 27.28 -33.70
C ALA A 292 4.94 27.93 -32.46
N PRO A 293 3.69 28.43 -32.49
CA PRO A 293 3.04 28.95 -31.28
C PRO A 293 2.86 27.88 -30.19
N GLY A 294 2.53 26.66 -30.58
CA GLY A 294 2.44 25.52 -29.66
C GLY A 294 3.79 25.20 -29.00
N PHE A 295 4.88 25.21 -29.76
CA PHE A 295 6.23 25.02 -29.22
C PHE A 295 6.67 26.17 -28.31
N ALA A 296 6.30 27.41 -28.63
CA ALA A 296 6.54 28.55 -27.75
C ALA A 296 5.82 28.38 -26.41
N LEU A 297 4.56 27.92 -26.43
CA LEU A 297 3.80 27.65 -25.22
C LEU A 297 4.40 26.49 -24.41
N GLN A 298 4.94 25.46 -25.06
CA GLN A 298 5.68 24.40 -24.38
C GLN A 298 6.92 24.93 -23.64
N LYS A 299 7.65 25.90 -24.21
CA LYS A 299 8.78 26.53 -23.51
C LYS A 299 8.36 27.26 -22.24
N LEU A 300 7.12 27.75 -22.20
CA LEU A 300 6.55 28.43 -21.02
C LEU A 300 6.01 27.43 -19.98
N THR A 301 5.39 26.35 -20.45
CA THR A 301 4.71 25.32 -19.63
C THR A 301 5.59 24.11 -19.32
N THR A 302 6.88 24.17 -19.65
CA THR A 302 7.91 23.19 -19.25
C THR A 302 9.10 23.92 -18.64
N ARG A 303 9.76 23.30 -17.66
CA ARG A 303 11.01 23.77 -17.05
C ARG A 303 12.03 22.65 -17.03
N GLU A 304 13.30 22.99 -16.82
CA GLU A 304 14.34 21.98 -16.67
C GLU A 304 14.10 21.18 -15.38
N PRO A 305 13.94 19.84 -15.46
CA PRO A 305 13.85 19.00 -14.28
C PRO A 305 15.23 18.77 -13.66
N ASP A 306 15.24 18.44 -12.37
CA ASP A 306 16.37 17.81 -11.71
C ASP A 306 16.41 16.29 -12.03
N ASP A 307 17.45 15.60 -11.57
CA ASP A 307 17.60 14.18 -11.81
C ASP A 307 16.55 13.34 -11.06
N GLU A 308 16.17 13.77 -9.86
CA GLU A 308 15.15 13.11 -9.05
C GLU A 308 13.79 13.08 -9.75
N MET A 309 13.41 14.16 -10.45
CA MET A 309 12.21 14.21 -11.27
C MET A 309 12.31 13.35 -12.53
N LEU A 310 13.52 13.23 -13.11
CA LEU A 310 13.77 12.32 -14.24
C LEU A 310 13.63 10.86 -13.81
N GLU A 311 14.12 10.49 -12.62
CA GLU A 311 13.92 9.15 -12.05
C GLU A 311 12.44 8.78 -11.92
N VAL A 312 11.63 9.71 -11.39
CA VAL A 312 10.17 9.52 -11.26
C VAL A 312 9.52 9.32 -12.62
N ALA A 313 9.83 10.17 -13.60
CA ALA A 313 9.30 10.04 -14.96
C ALA A 313 9.73 8.73 -15.64
N ILE A 314 10.98 8.30 -15.44
CA ILE A 314 11.51 7.02 -15.93
C ILE A 314 10.80 5.84 -15.26
N ALA A 315 10.55 5.89 -13.95
CA ALA A 315 9.85 4.84 -13.21
C ALA A 315 8.43 4.64 -13.74
N ALA A 316 7.66 5.73 -13.89
CA ALA A 316 6.33 5.67 -14.51
C ALA A 316 6.38 5.09 -15.94
N PHE A 317 7.36 5.51 -16.74
CA PHE A 317 7.50 5.02 -18.12
C PHE A 317 7.83 3.52 -18.16
N LYS A 318 8.81 3.07 -17.37
CA LYS A 318 9.22 1.66 -17.31
C LYS A 318 8.08 0.77 -16.85
N GLN A 319 7.31 1.20 -15.84
CA GLN A 319 6.16 0.44 -15.35
C GLN A 319 5.10 0.25 -16.45
N VAL A 320 4.72 1.31 -17.15
CA VAL A 320 3.76 1.22 -18.27
C VAL A 320 4.31 0.34 -19.39
N TYR A 321 5.59 0.52 -19.74
CA TYR A 321 6.23 -0.24 -20.80
C TYR A 321 6.24 -1.75 -20.49
N ALA A 322 6.54 -2.12 -19.25
CA ALA A 322 6.50 -3.50 -18.77
C ALA A 322 5.07 -4.06 -18.78
N MET A 323 4.10 -3.34 -18.21
CA MET A 323 2.70 -3.78 -18.18
C MET A 323 2.11 -3.93 -19.60
N ASP A 324 2.43 -3.03 -20.53
CA ASP A 324 1.94 -3.15 -21.90
C ASP A 324 2.54 -4.37 -22.63
N ALA A 325 3.74 -4.82 -22.23
CA ALA A 325 4.41 -6.00 -22.75
C ALA A 325 3.94 -7.31 -22.10
N ASP A 326 3.63 -7.30 -20.80
CA ASP A 326 3.27 -8.48 -20.02
C ASP A 326 1.97 -8.26 -19.21
N GLU A 327 0.96 -9.09 -19.48
CA GLU A 327 -0.36 -9.03 -18.83
C GLU A 327 -0.34 -9.64 -17.42
N SER A 328 0.67 -10.43 -17.08
CA SER A 328 0.81 -11.07 -15.76
C SER A 328 1.24 -10.11 -14.65
N ILE A 329 1.85 -8.97 -15.00
CA ILE A 329 2.25 -7.92 -14.05
C ILE A 329 0.98 -7.37 -13.36
N PRO A 330 0.87 -7.49 -12.02
CA PRO A 330 -0.30 -7.06 -11.28
C PRO A 330 -0.42 -5.55 -11.23
N GLU A 331 -1.64 -5.07 -11.02
CA GLU A 331 -1.89 -3.67 -10.66
C GLU A 331 -1.27 -3.36 -9.30
N GLN A 332 -0.86 -2.11 -9.11
CA GLN A 332 -0.23 -1.65 -7.87
C GLN A 332 -0.89 -0.37 -7.39
N ASP A 333 -1.08 -0.26 -6.09
CA ASP A 333 -1.57 0.94 -5.43
C ASP A 333 -0.44 1.74 -4.81
N PHE A 334 -0.65 3.05 -4.66
CA PHE A 334 0.25 3.85 -3.84
C PHE A 334 0.25 3.33 -2.40
N VAL A 335 1.44 3.20 -1.82
CA VAL A 335 1.54 3.09 -0.37
C VAL A 335 1.40 4.50 0.19
N VAL A 336 0.21 4.78 0.70
CA VAL A 336 -0.11 6.05 1.36
C VAL A 336 0.01 5.91 2.87
N SER A 337 0.22 7.05 3.54
CA SER A 337 0.12 7.11 4.99
C SER A 337 -1.27 6.66 5.45
N LYS A 338 -1.32 5.88 6.52
CA LYS A 338 -2.58 5.40 7.12
C LYS A 338 -2.51 5.59 8.63
N THR A 339 -3.64 5.89 9.27
CA THR A 339 -3.69 5.83 10.74
C THR A 339 -3.54 4.38 11.20
N VAL A 340 -2.98 4.17 12.40
CA VAL A 340 -2.87 2.84 13.01
C VAL A 340 -4.24 2.16 13.07
N LYS A 341 -5.29 2.90 13.46
CA LYS A 341 -6.67 2.42 13.44
C LYS A 341 -7.07 1.87 12.06
N LYS A 342 -6.96 2.70 11.01
CA LYS A 342 -7.39 2.34 9.66
C LYS A 342 -6.61 1.13 9.13
N TYR A 343 -5.29 1.11 9.32
CA TYR A 343 -4.45 -0.02 8.92
C TYR A 343 -4.87 -1.30 9.64
N THR A 344 -5.15 -1.22 10.95
CA THR A 344 -5.59 -2.38 11.74
C THR A 344 -6.94 -2.91 11.26
N GLU A 345 -7.91 -2.04 10.99
CA GLU A 345 -9.22 -2.44 10.46
C GLU A 345 -9.12 -3.11 9.07
N GLU A 346 -8.30 -2.56 8.18
CA GLU A 346 -8.04 -3.14 6.86
C GLU A 346 -7.36 -4.52 6.97
N LEU A 347 -6.39 -4.67 7.88
CA LEU A 347 -5.68 -5.92 8.09
C LEU A 347 -6.58 -6.99 8.73
N LYS A 348 -7.44 -6.61 9.69
CA LYS A 348 -8.45 -7.51 10.28
C LYS A 348 -9.39 -8.06 9.21
N ALA A 349 -9.91 -7.19 8.34
CA ALA A 349 -10.77 -7.60 7.25
C ALA A 349 -10.05 -8.54 6.26
N LEU A 350 -8.78 -8.26 5.95
CA LEU A 350 -7.96 -9.10 5.08
C LEU A 350 -7.71 -10.50 5.69
N PHE A 351 -7.43 -10.58 6.99
CA PHE A 351 -7.20 -11.84 7.67
C PHE A 351 -8.49 -12.66 7.79
N ALA A 352 -9.61 -12.02 8.13
CA ALA A 352 -10.91 -12.67 8.19
C ALA A 352 -11.33 -13.29 6.85
N ASP A 353 -11.09 -12.59 5.72
CA ASP A 353 -11.37 -13.11 4.36
C ASP A 353 -10.54 -14.37 4.03
N GLN A 354 -9.36 -14.50 4.63
CA GLN A 354 -8.47 -15.66 4.45
C GLN A 354 -8.64 -16.74 5.55
N GLY A 355 -9.63 -16.58 6.43
CA GLY A 355 -9.87 -17.52 7.54
C GLY A 355 -8.81 -17.49 8.65
N ILE A 356 -8.06 -16.38 8.75
CA ILE A 356 -7.08 -16.12 9.82
C ILE A 356 -7.80 -15.34 10.93
N ASP A 357 -7.48 -15.64 12.18
CA ASP A 357 -8.07 -14.96 13.34
C ASP A 357 -7.76 -13.45 13.32
N GLU A 358 -8.78 -12.62 13.54
CA GLU A 358 -8.63 -11.17 13.55
C GLU A 358 -7.68 -10.66 14.64
N SER A 359 -7.54 -11.39 15.75
CA SER A 359 -6.61 -11.05 16.83
C SER A 359 -5.15 -11.13 16.40
N ASP A 360 -4.82 -11.91 15.36
CA ASP A 360 -3.46 -11.93 14.79
C ASP A 360 -3.11 -10.57 14.17
N ALA A 361 -4.06 -9.89 13.53
CA ALA A 361 -3.85 -8.56 12.99
C ALA A 361 -3.57 -7.56 14.11
N GLU A 362 -4.33 -7.63 15.20
CA GLU A 362 -4.15 -6.76 16.37
C GLU A 362 -2.80 -6.99 17.04
N TRP A 363 -2.40 -8.25 17.25
CA TRP A 363 -1.09 -8.58 17.81
C TRP A 363 0.05 -8.11 16.91
N LEU A 364 -0.05 -8.36 15.60
CA LEU A 364 0.98 -7.97 14.63
C LEU A 364 1.18 -6.46 14.63
N VAL A 365 0.09 -5.70 14.55
CA VAL A 365 0.17 -4.23 14.60
C VAL A 365 0.70 -3.78 15.95
N SER A 366 0.12 -4.26 17.06
CA SER A 366 0.51 -3.85 18.41
C SER A 366 2.00 -4.03 18.68
N VAL A 367 2.53 -5.22 18.41
CA VAL A 367 3.93 -5.56 18.69
C VAL A 367 4.87 -4.79 17.79
N LYS A 368 4.53 -4.64 16.50
CA LYS A 368 5.37 -3.86 15.59
C LYS A 368 5.30 -2.37 15.93
N THR A 369 4.12 -1.77 16.12
CA THR A 369 4.02 -0.33 16.38
C THR A 369 4.36 0.06 17.82
N ASN A 370 4.52 -0.90 18.72
CA ASN A 370 4.67 -0.70 20.17
C ASN A 370 3.51 0.09 20.77
N ILE A 371 2.29 -0.18 20.28
CA ILE A 371 1.04 0.42 20.76
C ILE A 371 0.24 -0.70 21.43
N PRO A 372 -0.25 -0.53 22.66
CA PRO A 372 -1.05 -1.56 23.33
C PRO A 372 -2.27 -1.97 22.49
N ARG A 373 -2.61 -3.27 22.45
CA ARG A 373 -3.78 -3.77 21.70
C ARG A 373 -5.08 -3.02 22.04
N SER A 374 -5.26 -2.66 23.31
CA SER A 374 -6.44 -1.91 23.79
C SER A 374 -6.57 -0.50 23.19
N GLU A 375 -5.49 0.09 22.68
CA GLU A 375 -5.47 1.44 22.13
C GLU A 375 -5.60 1.47 20.61
N LEU A 376 -5.45 0.34 19.91
CA LEU A 376 -5.41 0.29 18.45
C LEU A 376 -6.68 0.85 17.78
N ALA A 377 -7.85 0.57 18.36
CA ALA A 377 -9.15 0.98 17.82
C ALA A 377 -9.38 2.51 17.83
N GLU A 378 -8.65 3.24 18.67
CA GLU A 378 -8.75 4.70 18.82
C GLU A 378 -7.47 5.43 18.38
N CYS A 379 -6.44 4.70 17.96
CA CYS A 379 -5.15 5.29 17.64
C CYS A 379 -5.15 6.00 16.27
N GLU A 380 -5.21 7.33 16.30
CA GLU A 380 -5.11 8.20 15.12
C GLU A 380 -3.65 8.44 14.67
N LYS A 381 -2.65 7.83 15.31
CA LYS A 381 -1.24 8.00 14.94
C LYS A 381 -1.02 7.60 13.47
N LEU A 382 -0.40 8.47 12.69
CA LEU A 382 -0.08 8.20 11.29
C LEU A 382 1.12 7.25 11.17
N LEU A 383 0.95 6.24 10.33
CA LEU A 383 2.00 5.36 9.84
C LEU A 383 2.49 5.92 8.50
N VAL A 384 3.77 6.27 8.45
CA VAL A 384 4.44 6.68 7.21
C VAL A 384 4.52 5.52 6.21
N PRO A 385 4.64 5.77 4.89
CA PRO A 385 4.65 4.71 3.86
C PRO A 385 5.73 3.65 4.06
N SER A 386 6.93 4.04 4.53
CA SER A 386 7.98 3.09 4.93
C SER A 386 7.49 2.10 5.99
N ARG A 387 6.79 2.58 7.01
CA ARG A 387 6.26 1.74 8.09
C ARG A 387 5.11 0.85 7.65
N VAL A 388 4.23 1.36 6.78
CA VAL A 388 3.15 0.57 6.17
C VAL A 388 3.74 -0.60 5.38
N ARG A 389 4.78 -0.37 4.56
CA ARG A 389 5.48 -1.45 3.82
C ARG A 389 6.07 -2.52 4.73
N GLU A 390 6.67 -2.13 5.85
CA GLU A 390 7.20 -3.09 6.82
C GLU A 390 6.10 -3.94 7.44
N LEU A 391 4.96 -3.35 7.78
CA LEU A 391 3.80 -4.08 8.31
C LEU A 391 3.19 -5.00 7.24
N ASP A 392 3.05 -4.53 6.00
CA ASP A 392 2.53 -5.31 4.87
C ASP A 392 3.43 -6.54 4.60
N ALA A 393 4.76 -6.38 4.68
CA ALA A 393 5.70 -7.49 4.50
C ALA A 393 5.52 -8.58 5.58
N VAL A 394 5.34 -8.15 6.84
CA VAL A 394 5.12 -9.05 7.98
C VAL A 394 3.75 -9.72 7.88
N ALA A 395 2.71 -8.98 7.50
CA ALA A 395 1.38 -9.53 7.23
C ALA A 395 1.40 -10.54 6.06
N GLY A 396 2.20 -10.26 5.03
CA GLY A 396 2.42 -11.17 3.90
C GLY A 396 2.97 -12.52 4.31
N GLU A 397 3.88 -12.58 5.30
CA GLU A 397 4.36 -13.85 5.85
C GLU A 397 3.25 -14.62 6.59
N ARG A 398 2.38 -13.90 7.31
CA ARG A 398 1.23 -14.51 8.00
C ARG A 398 0.24 -15.10 7.01
N LEU A 399 -0.06 -14.38 5.93
CA LEU A 399 -0.92 -14.84 4.83
C LEU A 399 -0.37 -16.07 4.11
N LYS A 400 0.95 -16.27 4.09
CA LYS A 400 1.59 -17.50 3.57
C LYS A 400 1.40 -18.70 4.52
N GLY A 401 0.86 -18.52 5.71
CA GLY A 401 0.60 -19.56 6.70
C GLY A 401 1.68 -19.70 7.78
N LYS A 402 2.68 -18.81 7.83
CA LYS A 402 3.69 -18.84 8.89
C LYS A 402 3.03 -18.45 10.24
N PRO A 403 3.27 -19.19 11.33
CA PRO A 403 2.72 -18.87 12.65
C PRO A 403 3.04 -17.44 13.10
N LEU A 404 2.06 -16.77 13.72
CA LEU A 404 2.21 -15.40 14.22
C LEU A 404 3.45 -15.23 15.10
N TRP A 405 3.64 -16.11 16.08
CA TRP A 405 4.74 -15.99 17.04
C TRP A 405 6.12 -16.22 16.42
N TYR A 406 6.23 -17.00 15.34
CA TYR A 406 7.47 -17.10 14.57
C TYR A 406 7.75 -15.86 13.71
N ILE A 407 6.72 -15.09 13.36
CA ILE A 407 6.86 -13.80 12.65
C ILE A 407 7.28 -12.70 13.62
N LEU A 408 6.74 -12.73 14.85
CA LEU A 408 7.07 -11.78 15.90
C LEU A 408 8.42 -12.11 16.57
N GLY A 409 8.77 -13.39 16.67
CA GLY A 409 10.04 -13.92 17.19
C GLY A 409 9.99 -14.34 18.67
N ASP A 410 8.91 -14.01 19.37
CA ASP A 410 8.70 -14.34 20.76
C ASP A 410 7.20 -14.40 21.10
N THR A 411 6.90 -15.06 22.21
CA THR A 411 5.57 -15.16 22.84
C THR A 411 5.73 -14.96 24.36
N GLU A 412 4.62 -14.84 25.07
CA GLU A 412 4.59 -14.86 26.53
C GLU A 412 4.23 -16.27 27.03
N PHE A 413 4.83 -16.68 28.16
CA PHE A 413 4.48 -17.88 28.91
C PHE A 413 4.72 -17.62 30.39
N TYR A 414 3.69 -17.78 31.23
CA TYR A 414 3.74 -17.55 32.67
C TYR A 414 4.25 -16.14 33.05
N GLY A 415 3.92 -15.13 32.24
CA GLY A 415 4.40 -13.74 32.38
C GLY A 415 5.85 -13.51 31.94
N TYR A 416 6.53 -14.53 31.39
CA TYR A 416 7.89 -14.44 30.88
C TYR A 416 7.93 -14.41 29.36
N LYS A 417 8.87 -13.63 28.83
CA LYS A 417 9.10 -13.52 27.39
C LYS A 417 9.92 -14.71 26.91
N ILE A 418 9.37 -15.49 25.98
CA ILE A 418 9.96 -16.71 25.43
C ILE A 418 10.15 -16.53 23.93
N LYS A 419 11.41 -16.49 23.47
CA LYS A 419 11.75 -16.54 22.05
C LYS A 419 11.32 -17.87 21.45
N VAL A 420 10.79 -17.80 20.23
CA VAL A 420 10.33 -18.95 19.46
C VAL A 420 10.66 -18.77 17.98
N ASP A 421 11.10 -19.87 17.35
CA ASP A 421 11.28 -20.00 15.91
C ASP A 421 11.10 -21.47 15.50
N GLY A 422 11.30 -21.79 14.22
CA GLY A 422 11.07 -23.14 13.67
C GLY A 422 11.90 -24.27 14.29
N ARG A 423 12.80 -23.99 15.23
CA ARG A 423 13.55 -24.99 16.00
C ARG A 423 12.73 -25.58 17.16
N VAL A 424 11.67 -24.90 17.61
CA VAL A 424 10.92 -25.26 18.84
C VAL A 424 9.41 -25.15 18.68
N LEU A 425 8.67 -25.99 19.40
CA LEU A 425 7.23 -25.84 19.57
C LEU A 425 6.90 -24.49 20.22
N ILE A 426 5.90 -23.77 19.69
CA ILE A 426 5.40 -22.55 20.33
C ILE A 426 4.64 -22.96 21.61
N PRO A 427 5.01 -22.43 22.80
CA PRO A 427 4.31 -22.73 24.05
C PRO A 427 2.80 -22.57 23.93
N ARG A 428 2.05 -23.54 24.47
CA ARG A 428 0.59 -23.52 24.47
C ARG A 428 0.07 -23.02 25.82
N PRO A 429 -1.08 -22.32 25.86
CA PRO A 429 -1.66 -21.84 27.12
C PRO A 429 -1.92 -22.96 28.13
N GLU A 430 -2.35 -24.13 27.67
CA GLU A 430 -2.60 -25.30 28.53
C GLU A 430 -1.34 -25.75 29.27
N THR A 431 -0.16 -25.61 28.64
CA THR A 431 1.11 -26.01 29.22
C THR A 431 1.49 -25.16 30.45
N GLU A 432 0.91 -23.96 30.63
CA GLU A 432 1.09 -23.17 31.86
C GLU A 432 0.54 -23.90 33.09
N LEU A 433 -0.56 -24.64 32.94
CA LEU A 433 -1.14 -25.45 34.03
C LEU A 433 -0.22 -26.59 34.44
N LEU A 434 0.57 -27.14 33.52
CA LEU A 434 1.56 -28.16 33.84
C LEU A 434 2.69 -27.57 34.69
N ALA A 435 3.19 -26.38 34.34
CA ALA A 435 4.18 -25.66 35.14
C ALA A 435 3.61 -25.28 36.52
N GLU A 436 2.35 -24.84 36.59
CA GLU A 436 1.66 -24.53 37.84
C GLU A 436 1.54 -25.76 38.75
N GLN A 437 1.15 -26.92 38.21
CA GLN A 437 1.07 -28.18 38.97
C GLN A 437 2.44 -28.61 39.53
N ALA A 438 3.51 -28.43 38.75
CA ALA A 438 4.86 -28.69 39.18
C ALA A 438 5.31 -27.75 40.31
N LEU A 439 5.05 -26.44 40.19
CA LEU A 439 5.34 -25.46 41.24
C LEU A 439 4.57 -25.74 42.53
N LYS A 440 3.30 -26.12 42.44
CA LYS A 440 2.46 -26.51 43.59
C LYS A 440 2.97 -27.76 44.27
N THR A 441 3.48 -28.72 43.50
CA THR A 441 4.02 -29.99 44.02
C THR A 441 5.41 -29.83 44.62
N ALA A 442 6.21 -28.89 44.12
CA ALA A 442 7.59 -28.70 44.55
C ALA A 442 7.69 -28.22 46.01
N GLU A 443 8.61 -28.82 46.75
CA GLU A 443 9.02 -28.40 48.10
C GLU A 443 10.40 -27.74 48.09
N GLN A 444 10.82 -27.20 49.24
CA GLN A 444 12.10 -26.50 49.35
C GLN A 444 13.28 -27.43 49.03
N GLY A 445 14.20 -26.97 48.18
CA GLY A 445 15.40 -27.68 47.75
C GLY A 445 15.17 -28.81 46.76
N ASN A 446 13.95 -28.97 46.22
CA ASN A 446 13.64 -30.00 45.24
C ASN A 446 14.44 -29.84 43.94
N LYS A 447 14.86 -30.97 43.37
CA LYS A 447 15.44 -31.09 42.04
C LYS A 447 14.34 -31.40 41.04
N VAL A 448 14.18 -30.52 40.06
CA VAL A 448 13.15 -30.63 39.04
C VAL A 448 13.77 -30.82 37.67
N LEU A 449 13.28 -31.79 36.91
CA LEU A 449 13.66 -32.02 35.51
C LEU A 449 12.51 -31.62 34.59
N ASP A 450 12.75 -30.68 33.69
CA ASP A 450 11.89 -30.41 32.53
C ASP A 450 12.38 -31.23 31.33
N LEU A 451 11.60 -32.22 30.93
CA LEU A 451 11.93 -33.19 29.89
C LEU A 451 11.15 -32.89 28.61
N CYS A 452 11.83 -32.96 27.46
CA CYS A 452 11.32 -32.44 26.18
C CYS A 452 11.10 -30.92 26.29
N THR A 453 12.10 -30.20 26.80
CA THR A 453 11.97 -28.79 27.21
C THR A 453 11.65 -27.83 26.06
N GLY A 454 11.96 -28.18 24.81
CA GLY A 454 11.68 -27.34 23.65
C GLY A 454 12.28 -25.94 23.78
N SER A 455 11.42 -24.92 23.84
CA SER A 455 11.81 -23.51 24.03
C SER A 455 12.30 -23.18 25.45
N GLY A 456 12.19 -24.11 26.40
CA GLY A 456 12.54 -23.91 27.80
C GLY A 456 11.47 -23.22 28.62
N CYS A 457 10.25 -23.05 28.10
CA CYS A 457 9.20 -22.27 28.76
C CYS A 457 8.85 -22.77 30.17
N ILE A 458 8.69 -24.10 30.34
CA ILE A 458 8.42 -24.72 31.65
C ILE A 458 9.64 -24.55 32.55
N ALA A 459 10.85 -24.91 32.10
CA ALA A 459 12.06 -24.75 32.89
C ALA A 459 12.30 -23.30 33.36
N VAL A 460 12.04 -22.30 32.51
CA VAL A 460 12.12 -20.87 32.86
C VAL A 460 11.10 -20.53 33.94
N ALA A 461 9.84 -20.90 33.77
CA ALA A 461 8.81 -20.66 34.79
C ALA A 461 9.18 -21.30 36.14
N LEU A 462 9.62 -22.57 36.13
CA LEU A 462 10.04 -23.29 37.34
C LEU A 462 11.23 -22.63 38.04
N ALA A 463 12.25 -22.21 37.29
CA ALA A 463 13.46 -21.60 37.85
C ALA A 463 13.22 -20.17 38.36
N LYS A 464 12.19 -19.47 37.86
CA LYS A 464 11.87 -18.10 38.25
C LYS A 464 10.90 -18.06 39.43
N GLU A 465 9.82 -18.82 39.36
CA GLU A 465 8.80 -18.89 40.41
C GLU A 465 9.23 -19.80 41.57
N GLY A 466 10.12 -20.75 41.31
CA GLY A 466 10.68 -21.67 42.31
C GLY A 466 11.84 -21.09 43.14
N ARG A 467 12.20 -19.82 42.97
CA ARG A 467 13.37 -19.22 43.65
C ARG A 467 13.24 -19.25 45.17
N ASP A 468 12.07 -18.93 45.70
CA ASP A 468 11.80 -18.95 47.14
C ASP A 468 11.86 -20.36 47.73
N LYS A 469 11.66 -21.37 46.89
CA LYS A 469 11.81 -22.79 47.23
C LYS A 469 13.20 -23.34 46.93
N GLU A 470 14.15 -22.52 46.47
CA GLU A 470 15.51 -22.93 46.12
C GLU A 470 15.54 -24.13 45.15
N LEU A 471 14.63 -24.15 44.16
CA LEU A 471 14.53 -25.26 43.22
C LEU A 471 15.78 -25.37 42.32
N SER A 472 16.27 -26.60 42.14
CA SER A 472 17.34 -26.89 41.17
C SER A 472 16.72 -27.44 39.89
N VAL A 473 16.71 -26.63 38.83
CA VAL A 473 16.06 -26.97 37.56
C VAL A 473 17.07 -27.50 36.54
N THR A 474 16.78 -28.67 35.98
CA THR A 474 17.47 -29.23 34.82
C THR A 474 16.49 -29.33 33.66
N ALA A 475 16.91 -28.96 32.46
CA ALA A 475 16.12 -29.03 31.24
C ALA A 475 16.80 -29.97 30.23
N ALA A 476 16.03 -30.86 29.62
CA ALA A 476 16.53 -31.85 28.68
C ALA A 476 15.72 -31.93 27.39
N ASP A 477 16.42 -32.04 26.27
CA ASP A 477 15.82 -32.23 24.95
C ASP A 477 16.72 -33.11 24.07
N ILE A 478 16.13 -33.78 23.07
CA ILE A 478 16.87 -34.53 22.06
C ILE A 478 17.51 -33.58 21.04
N SER A 479 16.85 -32.46 20.76
CA SER A 479 17.26 -31.46 19.78
C SER A 479 18.29 -30.50 20.39
N ALA A 480 19.49 -30.48 19.80
CA ALA A 480 20.51 -29.51 20.15
C ALA A 480 20.05 -28.07 19.84
N ASP A 481 19.31 -27.90 18.74
CA ASP A 481 18.76 -26.62 18.27
C ASP A 481 17.70 -26.09 19.25
N ALA A 482 16.84 -26.97 19.79
CA ALA A 482 15.88 -26.58 20.83
C ALA A 482 16.58 -26.12 22.11
N LEU A 483 17.63 -26.85 22.53
CA LEU A 483 18.43 -26.45 23.69
C LEU A 483 19.18 -25.14 23.49
N GLU A 484 19.50 -24.74 22.26
CA GLU A 484 20.05 -23.42 21.99
C GLU A 484 18.99 -22.33 22.30
N VAL A 485 17.77 -22.48 21.78
CA VAL A 485 16.65 -21.57 22.07
C VAL A 485 16.34 -21.53 23.57
N ALA A 486 16.30 -22.68 24.24
CA ALA A 486 16.07 -22.76 25.68
C ALA A 486 17.15 -22.04 26.50
N ARG A 487 18.43 -22.12 26.09
CA ARG A 487 19.52 -21.36 26.71
C ARG A 487 19.39 -19.86 26.48
N GLU A 488 18.99 -19.45 25.28
CA GLU A 488 18.69 -18.04 24.99
C GLU A 488 17.58 -17.50 25.89
N ASN A 489 16.51 -18.28 26.08
CA ASN A 489 15.37 -17.92 26.93
C ASN A 489 15.73 -17.89 28.42
N ALA A 490 16.53 -18.84 28.89
CA ALA A 490 17.05 -18.82 30.25
C ALA A 490 17.91 -17.56 30.50
N LYS A 491 18.79 -17.22 29.56
CA LYS A 491 19.59 -15.99 29.62
C LYS A 491 18.72 -14.73 29.59
N LEU A 492 17.72 -14.68 28.70
CA LEU A 492 16.79 -13.55 28.55
C LEU A 492 16.05 -13.26 29.87
N ASN A 493 15.63 -14.30 30.58
CA ASN A 493 14.84 -14.18 31.81
C ASN A 493 15.69 -14.22 33.10
N GLY A 494 17.00 -14.40 32.99
CA GLY A 494 17.91 -14.58 34.13
C GLY A 494 17.56 -15.81 34.97
N ALA A 495 17.17 -16.91 34.33
CA ALA A 495 16.87 -18.18 34.97
C ALA A 495 18.12 -19.08 35.03
N ASP A 496 18.41 -19.64 36.20
CA ASP A 496 19.52 -20.58 36.38
C ASP A 496 19.03 -22.01 36.13
N ILE A 497 19.41 -22.57 34.98
CA ILE A 497 18.93 -23.86 34.48
C ILE A 497 20.11 -24.65 33.93
N LYS A 498 20.19 -25.93 34.31
CA LYS A 498 21.16 -26.87 33.75
C LYS A 498 20.59 -27.54 32.50
N PHE A 499 21.29 -27.46 31.38
CA PHE A 499 20.84 -28.08 30.12
C PHE A 499 21.55 -29.40 29.82
N VAL A 500 20.80 -30.39 29.36
CA VAL A 500 21.31 -31.72 28.98
C VAL A 500 20.70 -32.16 27.66
N GLN A 501 21.53 -32.49 26.68
CA GLN A 501 21.03 -33.16 25.47
C GLN A 501 20.82 -34.65 25.75
N SER A 502 19.61 -35.14 25.54
CA SER A 502 19.22 -36.51 25.89
C SER A 502 18.01 -36.99 25.09
N ASP A 503 18.04 -38.25 24.66
CA ASP A 503 16.83 -38.97 24.22
C ASP A 503 16.11 -39.48 25.47
N LEU A 504 15.01 -38.81 25.83
CA LEU A 504 14.32 -38.96 27.10
C LEU A 504 15.31 -38.95 28.28
N LEU A 505 15.36 -40.02 29.09
CA LEU A 505 16.17 -40.07 30.32
C LEU A 505 17.57 -40.68 30.11
N LYS A 506 17.92 -41.15 28.90
CA LYS A 506 19.18 -41.88 28.64
C LYS A 506 20.44 -41.08 29.00
N GLY A 507 20.48 -39.80 28.69
CA GLY A 507 21.60 -38.89 28.97
C GLY A 507 21.50 -38.17 30.31
N VAL A 508 20.38 -38.34 31.03
CA VAL A 508 20.11 -37.67 32.30
C VAL A 508 20.81 -38.40 33.44
N LYS A 509 21.47 -37.66 34.33
CA LYS A 509 22.19 -38.23 35.49
C LYS A 509 21.55 -37.80 36.80
N GLY A 510 21.48 -38.72 37.75
CA GLY A 510 20.94 -38.48 39.09
C GLY A 510 19.45 -38.76 39.20
N LYS A 511 18.92 -38.45 40.40
CA LYS A 511 17.50 -38.56 40.73
C LYS A 511 16.90 -37.18 40.98
N PHE A 512 15.62 -37.05 40.65
CA PHE A 512 14.82 -35.84 40.75
C PHE A 512 13.62 -36.08 41.65
N ASP A 513 13.18 -35.02 42.31
CA ASP A 513 11.97 -35.00 43.13
C ASP A 513 10.74 -34.87 42.22
N ILE A 514 10.87 -34.09 41.14
CA ILE A 514 9.83 -33.89 40.14
C ILE A 514 10.43 -34.02 38.73
N ILE A 515 9.75 -34.77 37.87
CA ILE A 515 9.96 -34.74 36.41
C ILE A 515 8.70 -34.19 35.77
N VAL A 516 8.84 -33.15 34.96
CA VAL A 516 7.77 -32.53 34.17
C VAL A 516 8.05 -32.82 32.70
N CYS A 517 7.03 -33.14 31.90
CA CYS A 517 7.22 -33.43 30.49
C CYS A 517 5.99 -33.04 29.65
N ASN A 518 6.21 -32.29 28.58
CA ASN A 518 5.25 -32.18 27.48
C ASN A 518 5.83 -32.93 26.27
N PRO A 519 5.62 -34.26 26.17
CA PRO A 519 6.19 -35.05 25.09
C PRO A 519 5.35 -34.91 23.80
N PRO A 520 5.91 -35.28 22.63
CA PRO A 520 5.12 -35.45 21.42
C PRO A 520 4.04 -36.52 21.62
N TYR A 521 2.78 -36.20 21.31
CA TYR A 521 1.62 -37.07 21.58
C TYR A 521 0.64 -37.22 20.41
N ILE A 522 0.90 -36.56 19.28
CA ILE A 522 0.00 -36.63 18.11
C ILE A 522 0.31 -37.90 17.33
N ARG A 523 -0.74 -38.62 16.92
CA ARG A 523 -0.58 -39.79 16.05
C ARG A 523 0.01 -39.38 14.72
N THR A 524 0.97 -40.14 14.20
CA THR A 524 1.60 -39.85 12.90
C THR A 524 0.58 -39.65 11.77
N ALA A 525 -0.52 -40.42 11.79
CA ALA A 525 -1.60 -40.32 10.80
C ALA A 525 -2.40 -39.01 10.88
N ASP A 526 -2.48 -38.37 12.05
CA ASP A 526 -3.28 -37.17 12.28
C ASP A 526 -2.50 -35.88 11.91
N ILE A 527 -1.17 -35.94 11.78
CA ILE A 527 -0.31 -34.78 11.49
C ILE A 527 -0.73 -34.06 10.21
N GLN A 528 -1.13 -34.79 9.17
CA GLN A 528 -1.55 -34.20 7.89
C GLN A 528 -2.83 -33.36 8.01
N GLY A 529 -3.67 -33.66 9.01
CA GLY A 529 -4.93 -32.96 9.30
C GLY A 529 -4.77 -31.76 10.24
N LEU A 530 -3.57 -31.48 10.75
CA LEU A 530 -3.32 -30.32 11.59
C LEU A 530 -3.48 -29.01 10.79
N GLN A 531 -3.69 -27.92 11.53
CA GLN A 531 -3.67 -26.58 10.96
C GLN A 531 -2.36 -26.34 10.21
N ARG A 532 -2.46 -25.66 9.06
CA ARG A 532 -1.34 -25.42 8.14
C ARG A 532 -0.10 -24.88 8.83
N GLU A 533 -0.29 -23.93 9.75
CA GLU A 533 0.79 -23.27 10.49
C GLU A 533 1.52 -24.21 11.44
N VAL A 534 0.84 -25.20 12.02
CA VAL A 534 1.46 -26.23 12.87
C VAL A 534 2.16 -27.27 11.99
N ARG A 535 1.45 -27.80 11.00
CA ARG A 535 1.95 -28.88 10.13
C ARG A 535 3.19 -28.48 9.33
N ASP A 536 3.19 -27.28 8.76
CA ASP A 536 4.20 -26.88 7.77
C ASP A 536 5.40 -26.16 8.42
N TYR A 537 5.27 -25.63 9.65
CA TYR A 537 6.31 -24.79 10.27
C TYR A 537 6.84 -25.27 11.62
N GLU A 538 6.05 -25.96 12.43
CA GLU A 538 6.54 -26.46 13.72
C GLU A 538 7.34 -27.77 13.54
N PRO A 539 8.35 -28.03 14.37
CA PRO A 539 9.21 -29.20 14.19
C PRO A 539 8.42 -30.50 14.40
N ALA A 540 8.42 -31.37 13.38
CA ALA A 540 7.72 -32.66 13.43
C ALA A 540 8.12 -33.52 14.64
N SER A 541 9.38 -33.43 15.08
CA SER A 541 9.89 -34.13 16.27
C SER A 541 9.25 -33.68 17.59
N ALA A 542 8.63 -32.50 17.64
CA ALA A 542 7.89 -32.01 18.79
C ALA A 542 6.39 -32.41 18.76
N LEU A 543 5.91 -32.93 17.62
CA LEU A 543 4.50 -33.26 17.40
C LEU A 543 4.25 -34.77 17.38
N ASP A 544 5.07 -35.51 16.63
CA ASP A 544 4.86 -36.92 16.31
C ASP A 544 5.15 -37.85 17.51
N GLY A 545 4.08 -38.38 18.09
CA GLY A 545 4.10 -39.35 19.19
C GLY A 545 4.14 -40.82 18.76
N GLY A 546 4.29 -41.09 17.46
CA GLY A 546 4.28 -42.43 16.88
C GLY A 546 2.90 -42.89 16.39
N GLU A 547 2.76 -44.20 16.11
CA GLU A 547 1.58 -44.78 15.45
C GLU A 547 0.26 -44.50 16.21
N ASP A 548 0.26 -44.66 17.52
CA ASP A 548 -0.87 -44.38 18.41
C ASP A 548 -0.69 -43.12 19.28
N GLY A 549 0.42 -42.39 19.10
CA GLY A 549 0.75 -41.19 19.87
C GLY A 549 1.23 -41.47 21.29
N LEU A 550 1.47 -42.75 21.66
CA LEU A 550 1.73 -43.16 23.05
C LEU A 550 3.17 -43.63 23.32
N ASP A 551 4.07 -43.57 22.33
CA ASP A 551 5.41 -44.17 22.42
C ASP A 551 6.27 -43.59 23.54
N PHE A 552 6.22 -42.27 23.72
CA PHE A 552 6.98 -41.58 24.75
C PHE A 552 6.50 -41.95 26.15
N TYR A 553 5.20 -42.07 26.38
CA TYR A 553 4.65 -42.48 27.68
C TYR A 553 5.03 -43.92 28.03
N ARG A 554 5.02 -44.84 27.06
CA ARG A 554 5.47 -46.22 27.26
C ARG A 554 6.93 -46.30 27.70
N ARG A 555 7.80 -45.49 27.09
CA ARG A 555 9.21 -45.40 27.48
C ARG A 555 9.40 -44.73 28.84
N LEU A 556 8.69 -43.64 29.11
CA LEU A 556 8.76 -42.93 30.40
C LEU A 556 8.33 -43.82 31.57
N ALA A 557 7.29 -44.63 31.41
CA ALA A 557 6.86 -45.58 32.45
C ALA A 557 7.93 -46.61 32.82
N GLN A 558 8.85 -46.92 31.89
CA GLN A 558 9.97 -47.85 32.14
C GLN A 558 11.22 -47.16 32.67
N GLU A 559 11.52 -45.95 32.18
CA GLU A 559 12.75 -45.22 32.47
C GLU A 559 12.65 -44.36 33.75
N ALA A 560 11.51 -43.68 33.98
CA ALA A 560 11.33 -42.72 35.07
C ALA A 560 11.60 -43.27 36.49
N PRO A 561 11.24 -44.52 36.86
CA PRO A 561 11.51 -45.04 38.20
C PRO A 561 12.99 -45.05 38.60
N LYS A 562 13.92 -45.07 37.63
CA LYS A 562 15.36 -45.02 37.88
C LYS A 562 15.85 -43.60 38.21
N HIS A 563 15.12 -42.60 37.76
CA HIS A 563 15.45 -41.18 37.85
C HIS A 563 14.59 -40.40 38.84
N LEU A 564 13.60 -41.03 39.47
CA LEU A 564 12.83 -40.45 40.56
C LEU A 564 13.36 -40.92 41.93
N VAL A 565 13.29 -40.03 42.90
CA VAL A 565 13.37 -40.39 44.32
C VAL A 565 12.10 -41.13 44.75
N ARG A 566 12.13 -41.79 45.92
CA ARG A 566 10.92 -42.38 46.49
C ARG A 566 9.97 -41.26 46.92
N GLY A 567 8.69 -41.34 46.54
CA GLY A 567 7.72 -40.26 46.65
C GLY A 567 7.85 -39.20 45.56
N GLY A 568 8.78 -39.36 44.62
CA GLY A 568 8.98 -38.42 43.52
C GLY A 568 7.81 -38.44 42.53
N THR A 569 7.53 -37.30 41.91
CA THR A 569 6.36 -37.11 41.03
C THR A 569 6.78 -36.95 39.57
N LEU A 570 6.10 -37.66 38.67
CA LEU A 570 6.11 -37.42 37.22
C LEU A 570 4.81 -36.70 36.82
N LEU A 571 4.93 -35.55 36.17
CA LEU A 571 3.83 -34.75 35.62
C LEU A 571 3.96 -34.69 34.10
N MET A 572 2.93 -35.09 33.38
CA MET A 572 2.97 -35.12 31.91
C MET A 572 1.74 -34.47 31.31
N GLU A 573 1.92 -33.71 30.23
CA GLU A 573 0.83 -33.33 29.32
C GLU A 573 0.47 -34.50 28.39
N CYS A 574 -0.79 -34.59 27.97
CA CYS A 574 -1.26 -35.57 27.01
C CYS A 574 -2.33 -35.02 26.05
N GLY A 575 -2.50 -35.75 24.94
CA GLY A 575 -3.55 -35.48 23.97
C GLY A 575 -4.92 -35.88 24.50
N GLN A 576 -5.95 -35.23 23.96
CA GLN A 576 -7.34 -35.51 24.29
C GLN A 576 -7.67 -36.99 24.06
N GLY A 577 -8.25 -37.63 25.08
CA GLY A 577 -8.66 -39.04 25.04
C GLY A 577 -7.54 -40.06 25.28
N GLN A 578 -6.29 -39.63 25.54
CA GLN A 578 -5.17 -40.54 25.79
C GLN A 578 -4.93 -40.84 27.28
N ALA A 579 -5.41 -39.99 28.19
CA ALA A 579 -5.06 -40.04 29.62
C ALA A 579 -5.31 -41.42 30.26
N GLN A 580 -6.46 -42.05 29.99
CA GLN A 580 -6.83 -43.34 30.57
C GLN A 580 -5.92 -44.49 30.09
N GLU A 581 -5.47 -44.46 28.84
CA GLU A 581 -4.49 -45.44 28.34
C GLU A 581 -3.11 -45.20 28.95
N ILE A 582 -2.70 -43.93 29.08
CA ILE A 582 -1.41 -43.55 29.68
C ILE A 582 -1.32 -44.08 31.12
N VAL A 583 -2.37 -43.91 31.93
CA VAL A 583 -2.42 -44.40 33.32
C VAL A 583 -2.09 -45.89 33.42
N LYS A 584 -2.50 -46.71 32.44
CA LYS A 584 -2.25 -48.17 32.44
C LYS A 584 -0.77 -48.52 32.33
N PHE A 585 0.10 -47.63 31.84
CA PHE A 585 1.53 -47.87 31.77
C PHE A 585 2.24 -47.69 33.12
N PHE A 586 1.68 -46.86 34.02
CA PHE A 586 2.32 -46.48 35.28
C PHE A 586 1.94 -47.38 36.47
N LYS A 587 1.64 -48.67 36.25
CA LYS A 587 1.27 -49.63 37.30
C LYS A 587 2.32 -49.85 38.41
N LYS A 588 3.57 -49.43 38.17
CA LYS A 588 4.67 -49.52 39.14
C LYS A 588 4.74 -48.33 40.09
N PHE A 589 3.91 -47.32 39.86
CA PHE A 589 3.81 -46.11 40.69
C PHE A 589 2.73 -46.34 41.75
N ASP A 590 2.93 -45.77 42.93
CA ASP A 590 2.03 -45.92 44.08
C ASP A 590 0.63 -45.36 43.78
N TYR A 591 0.56 -44.24 43.05
CA TYR A 591 -0.70 -43.67 42.58
C TYR A 591 -0.57 -42.87 41.29
N THR A 592 -1.68 -42.80 40.56
CA THR A 592 -1.84 -42.01 39.32
C THR A 592 -3.10 -41.17 39.38
N MET A 593 -3.03 -39.92 38.92
CA MET A 593 -4.14 -38.98 38.88
C MET A 593 -4.21 -38.32 37.51
N VAL A 594 -5.44 -38.16 36.98
CA VAL A 594 -5.71 -37.40 35.77
C VAL A 594 -6.32 -36.06 36.18
N SER A 595 -5.83 -34.96 35.61
CA SER A 595 -6.42 -33.63 35.79
C SER A 595 -6.77 -33.01 34.45
N ARG A 596 -7.73 -32.07 34.51
CA ARG A 596 -8.31 -31.40 33.34
C ARG A 596 -7.78 -29.98 33.20
N ASP A 597 -7.80 -29.47 31.97
CA ASP A 597 -7.55 -28.06 31.69
C ASP A 597 -8.79 -27.18 31.95
N TYR A 598 -8.68 -25.88 31.66
CA TYR A 598 -9.79 -24.93 31.83
C TYR A 598 -10.98 -25.19 30.88
N ASN A 599 -10.79 -26.00 29.84
CA ASN A 599 -11.85 -26.41 28.90
C ASN A 599 -12.47 -27.77 29.28
N ASP A 600 -12.20 -28.27 30.50
CA ASP A 600 -12.65 -29.56 31.01
C ASP A 600 -12.13 -30.78 30.19
N ILE A 601 -11.00 -30.63 29.49
CA ILE A 601 -10.36 -31.72 28.74
C ILE A 601 -9.32 -32.41 29.63
N GLU A 602 -9.34 -33.74 29.70
CA GLU A 602 -8.28 -34.53 30.35
C GLU A 602 -6.95 -34.26 29.65
N ARG A 603 -6.04 -33.57 30.35
CA ARG A 603 -4.84 -32.99 29.74
C ARG A 603 -3.56 -33.34 30.46
N PHE A 604 -3.61 -33.63 31.77
CA PHE A 604 -2.41 -33.95 32.53
C PHE A 604 -2.53 -35.28 33.26
N VAL A 605 -1.43 -36.03 33.28
CA VAL A 605 -1.29 -37.27 34.06
C VAL A 605 -0.18 -37.07 35.08
N ARG A 606 -0.52 -37.25 36.35
CA ARG A 606 0.41 -37.28 37.48
C ARG A 606 0.62 -38.72 37.92
N ALA A 607 1.87 -39.14 38.09
CA ALA A 607 2.24 -40.45 38.64
C ALA A 607 3.28 -40.27 39.76
N VAL A 608 3.11 -40.93 40.91
CA VAL A 608 4.02 -40.80 42.06
C VAL A 608 4.60 -42.15 42.47
N LEU A 609 5.93 -42.19 42.63
CA LEU A 609 6.71 -43.42 42.76
C LEU A 609 6.86 -43.94 44.18
#